data_AF-S2Y4B6-F1
#
_entry.id   AF-S2Y4B6-F1
#
_cell.length_a   1.000
_cell.length_b   1.000
_cell.length_c   1.000
_cell.angle_alpha   90.00
_cell.angle_beta   90.00
_cell.angle_gamma   90.00
#
_symmetry.space_group_name_H-M   'P 1'
#
loop_
_entity.id
_entity.type
_entity.pdbx_description
1 polymer ?
#
loop_
_entity_poly.entity_id
_entity_poly.type
_entity_poly.pdbx_seq_one_letter_code
_entity_poly.pdbx_strand_id
1 'polypeptide(L)' 'MTAFNLIAGTFQDAANTINKVKQYIQPDAASLGMISSHNEVFKTRNKELIKDLIKEKYKFE' A
#
# COMPACT_ATOMS: atom_id res chain seq x y z
N MET A 1 18.46 9.25 7.24
CA MET A 1 18.88 9.43 5.84
C MET A 1 17.65 9.78 5.02
N THR A 2 17.29 11.06 4.96
CA THR A 2 16.10 11.53 4.23
C THR A 2 16.49 11.81 2.78
N ALA A 3 15.80 11.15 1.84
CA ALA A 3 15.94 11.34 0.40
C ALA A 3 15.33 12.69 -0.03
N PHE A 4 15.96 13.79 0.35
CA PHE A 4 15.48 15.15 0.10
C PHE A 4 15.50 15.47 -1.41
N ASN A 5 14.40 15.99 -1.94
CA ASN A 5 14.18 16.31 -3.37
C ASN A 5 14.18 15.12 -4.35
N LEU A 6 13.95 13.89 -3.88
CA LEU A 6 13.77 12.72 -4.75
C LEU A 6 12.30 12.26 -4.76
N ILE A 7 11.87 11.64 -5.87
CA ILE A 7 10.56 10.98 -5.97
C ILE A 7 10.38 9.92 -4.85
N ALA A 8 11.47 9.25 -4.46
CA ALA A 8 11.45 8.32 -3.33
C ALA A 8 11.12 9.02 -2.00
N GLY A 9 11.59 10.26 -1.80
CA GLY A 9 11.30 11.05 -0.61
C GLY A 9 9.82 11.43 -0.50
N THR A 10 9.19 11.81 -1.62
CA THR A 10 7.77 12.16 -1.65
C THR A 10 6.86 11.01 -1.24
N PHE A 11 7.18 9.76 -1.58
CA PHE A 11 6.42 8.60 -1.10
C PHE A 11 6.55 8.39 0.41
N GLN A 12 7.76 8.56 0.97
CA GLN A 12 7.98 8.44 2.41
C GLN A 12 7.22 9.54 3.18
N ASP A 13 7.27 10.77 2.68
CA ASP A 13 6.59 11.92 3.27
C ASP A 13 5.06 11.76 3.22
N ALA A 14 4.53 11.27 2.10
CA ALA A 14 3.10 10.98 1.95
C ALA A 14 2.62 9.93 2.96
N ALA A 15 3.33 8.80 3.07
CA ALA A 15 2.99 7.75 4.02
C ALA A 15 2.98 8.25 5.47
N ASN A 16 4.02 8.99 5.86
CA ASN A 16 4.12 9.60 7.19
C ASN A 16 3.00 10.61 7.46
N THR A 17 2.66 11.43 6.47
CA THR A 17 1.60 12.45 6.57
C THR A 17 0.24 11.81 6.77
N ILE A 18 -0.11 10.80 5.96
CA ILE A 18 -1.42 10.13 6.06
C ILE A 18 -1.59 9.38 7.38
N ASN A 19 -0.54 8.73 7.90
CA ASN A 19 -0.59 8.09 9.22
C ASN A 19 -0.89 9.12 10.33
N LYS A 20 -0.24 10.29 10.29
CA LYS A 20 -0.50 11.38 11.25
C LYS A 20 -1.91 11.96 11.11
N VAL A 21 -2.38 12.17 9.88
CA VAL A 21 -3.76 12.62 9.62
C VAL A 21 -4.78 11.63 10.19
N LYS A 22 -4.53 10.32 10.02
CA LYS A 22 -5.42 9.28 10.57
C LYS A 22 -5.48 9.36 12.09
N GLN A 23 -4.36 9.52 12.78
CA GLN A 23 -4.34 9.68 14.24
C GLN A 23 -4.92 11.02 14.70
N TYR A 24 -4.78 12.09 13.92
CA TYR A 24 -5.43 13.37 14.23
C TYR A 24 -6.96 13.25 14.22
N ILE A 25 -7.52 12.53 13.24
CA ILE A 25 -8.96 12.29 13.10
C ILE A 25 -9.45 11.23 14.10
N GLN A 26 -8.64 10.19 14.34
CA GLN A 26 -8.95 9.07 15.22
C GLN A 26 -7.75 8.80 16.14
N PRO A 27 -7.70 9.41 17.34
CA PRO A 27 -6.53 9.35 18.22
C PRO A 27 -6.12 7.95 18.69
N ASP A 28 -7.07 7.01 18.77
CA ASP A 28 -6.87 5.61 19.12
C ASP A 28 -6.40 4.73 17.95
N ALA A 29 -6.32 5.27 16.73
CA ALA A 29 -5.84 4.53 15.58
C ALA A 29 -4.35 4.17 15.72
N ALA A 30 -3.96 3.04 15.11
CA ALA A 30 -2.57 2.63 15.01
C ALA A 30 -1.71 3.74 14.35
N SER A 31 -0.47 3.89 14.83
CA SER A 31 0.47 4.91 14.34
C SER A 31 1.00 4.64 12.93
N LEU A 32 0.84 3.42 12.44
CA LEU A 32 1.23 2.99 11.10
C LEU A 32 0.08 2.20 10.47
N GLY A 33 -0.14 2.40 9.18
CA GLY A 33 -1.05 1.57 8.39
C GLY A 33 -0.56 0.13 8.23
N MET A 34 -1.50 -0.81 8.11
CA MET A 34 -1.20 -2.22 7.82
C MET A 34 -0.52 -2.37 6.45
N ILE A 35 0.53 -3.19 6.39
CA ILE A 35 1.26 -3.49 5.16
C ILE A 35 0.35 -4.11 4.10
N SER A 36 0.55 -3.76 2.84
CA SER A 36 -0.35 -4.12 1.74
C SER A 36 -0.55 -5.63 1.56
N SER A 37 0.48 -6.44 1.85
CA SER A 37 0.44 -7.90 1.75
C SER A 37 -0.55 -8.55 2.73
N HIS A 38 -0.86 -7.89 3.85
CA HIS A 38 -1.75 -8.40 4.90
C HIS A 38 -2.95 -7.48 5.15
N ASN A 39 -3.16 -6.47 4.32
CA ASN A 39 -4.26 -5.55 4.47
C ASN A 39 -5.50 -6.07 3.73
N GLU A 40 -6.54 -6.41 4.48
CA GLU A 40 -7.79 -7.00 3.97
C GLU A 40 -8.45 -6.15 2.86
N VAL A 41 -8.20 -4.84 2.81
CA VAL A 41 -8.73 -3.96 1.75
C VAL A 41 -8.29 -4.40 0.34
N PHE A 42 -7.14 -5.07 0.22
CA PHE A 42 -6.60 -5.52 -1.07
C PHE A 42 -7.01 -6.94 -1.44
N LYS A 43 -7.63 -7.70 -0.55
CA LYS A 43 -7.88 -9.13 -0.72
C LYS A 43 -8.64 -9.47 -2.01
N THR A 44 -9.72 -8.74 -2.29
CA THR A 44 -10.52 -8.95 -3.51
C THR A 44 -9.72 -8.61 -4.76
N ARG A 45 -9.02 -7.46 -4.77
CA ARG A 45 -8.21 -7.04 -5.91
C ARG A 45 -7.03 -7.99 -6.18
N ASN A 46 -6.36 -8.45 -5.12
CA ASN A 46 -5.27 -9.41 -5.21
C ASN A 46 -5.75 -10.74 -5.80
N LYS A 47 -6.94 -11.21 -5.44
CA LYS A 47 -7.53 -12.42 -6.02
C LYS A 47 -7.73 -12.29 -7.53
N GLU A 48 -8.25 -11.16 -8.01
CA GLU A 48 -8.41 -10.94 -9.46
C GLU A 48 -7.06 -10.81 -10.17
N LEU A 49 -6.11 -10.07 -9.60
CA LEU A 49 -4.76 -9.96 -10.16
C LEU A 49 -4.07 -11.33 -10.29
N ILE A 50 -4.19 -12.20 -9.29
CA ILE A 50 -3.64 -13.56 -9.34
C ILE A 50 -4.30 -14.38 -10.46
N LYS A 51 -5.63 -14.30 -10.62
CA LYS A 51 -6.31 -14.98 -11.72
C LYS A 51 -5.82 -14.49 -13.08
N ASP A 52 -5.64 -13.18 -13.24
CA ASP A 52 -5.18 -12.61 -14.50
C ASP A 52 -3.73 -13.00 -14.81
N LEU A 53 -2.85 -13.00 -13.80
CA LEU A 53 -1.48 -13.49 -13.93
C LEU A 53 -1.43 -14.98 -14.34
N ILE A 54 -2.31 -15.81 -13.77
CA ILE A 54 -2.45 -17.21 -14.14
C ILE A 54 -2.91 -17.33 -15.59
N LYS A 55 -3.98 -16.64 -15.99
CA LYS A 55 -4.48 -16.68 -17.38
C LYS A 55 -3.42 -16.23 -18.39
N GLU A 56 -2.68 -15.17 -18.08
CA GLU A 56 -1.61 -14.64 -18.94
C GLU A 56 -0.47 -15.66 -19.09
N LYS A 57 -0.08 -16.32 -17.99
CA LYS A 57 0.95 -17.37 -18.01
C LYS A 57 0.59 -18.51 -18.97
N TYR A 58 -0.68 -18.90 -19.05
CA TYR A 58 -1.16 -20.01 -19.88
C TYR A 58 -1.74 -19.55 -21.24
N LYS A 59 -1.56 -18.29 -21.63
CA LYS A 59 -2.13 -17.74 -22.88
C LYS A 59 -1.37 -18.19 -24.15
N PHE A 60 -0.17 -18.73 -23.97
CA PHE A 60 0.75 -19.09 -25.06
C PHE A 60 1.20 -20.57 -25.01
N GLU A 61 0.55 -21.39 -24.17
CA GLU A 61 0.60 -22.86 -24.22
C GLU A 61 -0.63 -23.37 -24.99
#